data_AF-A0A1V5J0Z6-F1
#
_entry.id   AF-A0A1V5J0Z6-F1
#
_cell.length_a   1.000
_cell.length_b   1.000
_cell.length_c   1.000
_cell.angle_alpha   90.00
_cell.angle_beta   90.00
_cell.angle_gamma   90.00
#
_symmetry.space_group_name_H-M   'P 1'
#
loop_
_entity.id
_entity.type
_entity.pdbx_description
1 polymer ?
#
loop_
_entity_poly.entity_id
_entity_poly.type
_entity_poly.pdbx_seq_one_letter_code
_entity_poly.pdbx_strand_id
1 'polypeptide(L)'
;MFGGGPVPVDIQPIQINELIVKGLNGSPLKYPDTISLISSGAISVKELISHTFRLDDIPRLFSSGFISSRQEDYVKGVVLFD
;
A
#
# COMPACT_ATOMS: atom_id res chain seq x y z
N MET A 1 7.80 13.55 -12.61
CA MET A 1 7.05 13.92 -11.39
C MET A 1 6.08 12.76 -11.10
N PHE A 2 6.32 11.95 -10.06
CA PHE A 2 5.51 10.76 -9.75
C PHE A 2 4.30 11.14 -8.88
N GLY A 3 3.40 11.95 -9.43
CA GLY A 3 2.16 12.36 -8.77
C GLY A 3 1.17 12.80 -9.82
N GLY A 4 -0.10 12.43 -9.65
CA GLY A 4 -1.19 12.93 -10.51
C GLY A 4 -1.23 14.46 -10.55
N GLY A 5 -1.98 15.00 -11.51
CA GLY A 5 -2.17 16.45 -11.63
C GLY A 5 -2.81 17.08 -10.38
N PRO A 6 -2.84 18.42 -10.31
CA PRO A 6 -3.44 19.12 -9.17
C PRO A 6 -4.92 18.71 -9.01
N VAL A 7 -5.31 18.46 -7.76
CA VAL A 7 -6.71 18.18 -7.38
C VAL A 7 -7.26 19.42 -6.70
N PRO A 8 -8.37 20.02 -7.19
CA PRO A 8 -9.01 21.15 -6.52
C PRO A 8 -9.63 20.69 -5.20
N VAL A 9 -9.51 21.52 -4.16
CA VAL A 9 -10.03 21.23 -2.80
C VAL A 9 -10.81 22.45 -2.31
N ASP A 10 -11.97 22.21 -1.69
CA ASP A 10 -12.71 23.25 -0.98
C ASP A 10 -12.10 23.48 0.40
N ILE A 11 -11.61 24.71 0.62
CA ILE A 11 -10.90 25.10 1.84
C ILE A 11 -11.88 25.50 2.96
N GLN A 12 -13.12 25.91 2.64
CA GLN A 12 -14.03 26.42 3.68
C GLN A 12 -14.36 25.39 4.76
N PRO A 13 -14.70 24.12 4.44
CA PRO A 13 -14.97 23.11 5.46
C PRO A 13 -13.74 22.76 6.27
N ILE A 14 -12.55 22.80 5.66
CA ILE A 14 -11.28 22.53 6.34
C ILE A 14 -11.03 23.60 7.41
N GLN A 15 -11.21 24.87 7.05
CA GLN A 15 -10.98 25.98 7.96
C GLN A 15 -12.02 26.04 9.08
N ILE A 16 -13.32 25.96 8.76
CA ILE A 16 -14.42 26.09 9.74
C ILE A 16 -14.37 24.97 10.79
N ASN A 17 -13.92 23.77 10.39
CA ASN A 17 -13.84 22.62 11.27
C ASN A 17 -12.42 22.31 11.76
N GLU A 18 -11.46 23.22 11.50
CA GLU A 18 -10.05 23.06 11.90
C GLU A 18 -9.42 21.72 11.50
N LEU A 19 -9.75 21.22 10.30
CA LEU A 19 -9.23 19.95 9.81
C LEU A 19 -7.76 20.08 9.38
N ILE A 20 -6.96 19.05 9.66
CA ILE A 20 -5.55 19.00 9.30
C ILE A 20 -5.36 18.16 8.04
N VAL A 21 -4.80 18.77 6.99
CA VAL A 21 -4.33 18.06 5.79
C VAL A 21 -2.82 17.88 5.90
N LYS A 22 -2.37 16.62 5.96
CA LYS A 22 -0.96 16.28 6.10
C LYS A 22 -0.52 15.29 5.03
N GLY A 23 0.55 15.63 4.31
CA GLY A 23 1.25 14.70 3.43
C GLY A 23 2.06 13.68 4.23
N LEU A 24 2.02 12.42 3.82
CA LEU A 24 2.84 11.35 4.39
C LEU A 24 3.59 10.64 3.26
N ASN A 25 4.89 10.41 3.47
CA ASN A 25 5.72 9.61 2.59
C ASN A 25 6.54 8.62 3.43
N GLY A 26 6.27 7.33 3.25
CA GLY A 26 6.85 6.29 4.07
C GLY A 26 6.55 6.47 5.56
N SER A 27 7.39 5.88 6.41
CA SER A 27 7.28 5.97 7.86
C SER A 27 8.64 5.72 8.51
N PRO A 28 9.50 6.75 8.62
CA PRO A 28 10.82 6.57 9.24
C PRO A 28 10.66 6.08 10.68
N LEU A 29 11.53 5.14 11.08
CA LEU A 29 11.60 4.57 12.43
C LEU A 29 10.36 3.80 12.92
N LYS A 30 9.40 3.46 12.04
CA LYS A 30 8.18 2.72 12.43
C LYS A 30 8.26 1.21 12.36
N TYR A 31 9.31 0.66 11.75
CA TYR A 31 9.49 -0.79 11.65
C TYR A 31 9.41 -1.52 13.01
N PRO A 32 10.08 -1.08 14.09
CA PRO A 32 10.01 -1.78 15.37
C PRO A 32 8.57 -1.82 15.95
N ASP A 33 7.87 -0.69 15.93
CA ASP A 33 6.47 -0.59 16.38
C ASP A 33 5.57 -1.50 15.56
N THR A 34 5.70 -1.48 14.23
CA THR A 34 4.90 -2.30 13.32
C THR A 34 5.15 -3.79 13.52
N ILE A 35 6.41 -4.20 13.70
CA ILE A 35 6.76 -5.59 13.98
C ILE A 35 6.13 -6.03 15.31
N SER A 36 6.19 -5.18 16.35
CA SER A 36 5.59 -5.47 17.66
C SER A 36 4.06 -5.67 17.57
N LEU A 37 3.38 -4.84 16.79
CA LEU A 37 1.93 -4.96 16.55
C LEU A 37 1.58 -6.27 15.82
N ILE A 38 2.39 -6.67 14.86
CA ILE A 38 2.20 -7.94 14.14
C ILE A 38 2.50 -9.12 15.08
N SER A 39 3.62 -9.08 15.82
CA SER A 39 4.05 -10.20 16.67
C SER A 39 3.12 -10.42 17.86
N SER A 40 2.50 -9.36 18.39
CA SER A 40 1.50 -9.45 19.46
C SER A 40 0.15 -9.98 18.98
N GLY A 41 -0.07 -10.13 17.67
CA GLY A 41 -1.35 -10.51 17.09
C GLY A 41 -2.39 -9.38 17.10
N ALA A 42 -2.01 -8.15 17.49
CA ALA A 42 -2.90 -6.99 17.46
C ALA A 42 -3.31 -6.61 16.03
N ILE A 43 -2.50 -6.97 15.03
CA ILE A 43 -2.78 -6.78 13.60
C ILE A 43 -2.48 -8.08 12.84
N SER A 44 -3.49 -8.60 12.12
CA SER A 44 -3.31 -9.69 11.15
C SER A 44 -2.89 -9.12 9.80
N VAL A 45 -1.71 -9.51 9.31
CA VAL A 45 -1.20 -9.08 7.98
C VAL A 45 -1.19 -10.22 6.96
N LYS A 46 -1.28 -11.47 7.41
CA LYS A 46 -1.21 -12.63 6.51
C LYS A 46 -2.40 -12.70 5.57
N GLU A 47 -3.58 -12.30 6.04
CA GLU A 47 -4.81 -12.24 5.25
C GLU A 47 -4.76 -11.23 4.11
N LEU A 48 -3.84 -10.25 4.16
CA LEU A 48 -3.64 -9.29 3.07
C LEU A 48 -2.85 -9.88 1.90
N ILE A 49 -2.15 -11.00 2.12
CA ILE A 49 -1.41 -11.71 1.07
C ILE A 49 -2.43 -12.44 0.19
N SER A 50 -2.88 -11.75 -0.85
CA SER A 50 -3.83 -12.30 -1.83
C SER A 50 -3.20 -13.32 -2.77
N HIS A 51 -1.91 -13.18 -3.09
CA HIS A 51 -1.23 -13.99 -4.09
C HIS A 51 0.22 -14.28 -3.71
N THR A 52 0.67 -15.45 -4.13
CA THR A 52 2.06 -15.91 -3.97
C THR A 52 2.60 -16.26 -5.35
N PHE A 53 3.74 -15.68 -5.71
CA PHE A 53 4.35 -15.85 -7.03
C PHE A 53 5.75 -16.44 -6.92
N ARG A 54 6.20 -17.08 -8.00
CA ARG A 54 7.60 -17.43 -8.20
C ARG A 54 8.36 -16.22 -8.76
N LEU A 55 9.66 -16.19 -8.57
CA LEU A 55 10.51 -15.13 -9.13
C LEU A 55 10.39 -15.04 -10.67
N ASP A 56 10.27 -16.18 -11.34
CA ASP A 56 10.18 -16.27 -12.81
C ASP A 56 8.89 -15.65 -13.39
N ASP A 57 7.83 -15.53 -12.59
CA ASP A 57 6.56 -14.94 -13.02
C ASP A 57 6.61 -13.40 -13.09
N ILE A 58 7.58 -12.79 -12.41
CA ILE A 58 7.59 -11.33 -12.17
C ILE A 58 7.61 -10.51 -13.47
N PRO A 59 8.45 -10.81 -14.47
CA PRO A 59 8.43 -10.06 -15.73
C PRO A 59 7.07 -10.12 -16.42
N ARG A 60 6.43 -11.30 -16.43
CA ARG A 60 5.11 -11.51 -17.02
C ARG A 60 4.04 -10.70 -16.28
N LEU A 61 4.01 -10.77 -14.95
CA LEU A 61 3.01 -10.09 -14.11
C LEU A 61 3.04 -8.56 -14.24
N PHE A 62 4.23 -7.97 -14.38
CA PHE A 62 4.37 -6.54 -14.65
C PHE A 62 3.95 -6.19 -16.08
N SER A 63 4.39 -6.96 -17.08
CA SER A 63 4.11 -6.69 -18.49
C SER A 63 2.64 -6.88 -18.89
N SER A 64 1.93 -7.83 -18.26
CA SER A 64 0.52 -8.11 -18.55
C SER A 64 -0.46 -7.11 -17.93
N GLY A 65 0.01 -6.27 -17.00
CA GLY A 65 -0.85 -5.38 -16.23
C GLY A 65 -1.65 -6.08 -15.12
N PHE A 66 -1.39 -7.35 -14.80
CA PHE A 66 -2.08 -8.07 -13.74
C PHE A 66 -2.07 -7.29 -12.41
N ILE A 67 -0.90 -6.76 -12.03
CA ILE A 67 -0.70 -6.00 -10.79
C ILE A 67 -1.35 -4.61 -10.86
N SER A 68 -1.18 -3.88 -11.97
CA SER A 68 -1.67 -2.51 -12.10
C SER A 68 -3.19 -2.43 -12.26
N SER A 69 -3.79 -3.41 -12.93
CA SER A 69 -5.23 -3.56 -13.10
C SER A 69 -5.92 -4.29 -11.94
N ARG A 70 -5.15 -4.71 -10.91
CA ARG A 70 -5.65 -5.45 -9.74
C ARG A 70 -6.55 -6.65 -10.11
N GLN A 71 -6.09 -7.45 -11.07
CA GLN A 71 -6.83 -8.64 -11.49
C GLN A 71 -6.97 -9.63 -10.32
N GLU A 72 -8.05 -10.42 -10.34
CA GLU A 72 -8.30 -11.47 -9.34
C GLU A 72 -8.30 -10.95 -7.89
N ASP A 73 -8.89 -9.77 -7.67
CA ASP A 73 -8.95 -9.13 -6.35
C ASP A 73 -7.56 -8.94 -5.69
N TYR A 74 -6.53 -8.70 -6.51
CA TYR A 74 -5.16 -8.51 -6.05
C TYR A 74 -5.05 -7.36 -5.01
N VAL A 75 -4.57 -7.72 -3.81
CA VAL A 75 -4.28 -6.79 -2.70
C VAL A 75 -2.77 -6.65 -2.50
N LYS A 76 -2.09 -7.77 -2.27
CA LYS A 76 -0.65 -7.87 -2.08
C LYS A 76 -0.16 -9.20 -2.64
N GLY A 77 0.82 -9.13 -3.52
CA GLY A 77 1.64 -10.26 -3.95
C GLY A 77 2.88 -10.39 -3.08
N VAL A 78 3.24 -11.62 -2.74
CA VAL A 78 4.56 -11.97 -2.20
C VAL A 78 5.28 -12.88 -3.18
N VAL A 79 6.60 -12.72 -3.25
CA VAL A 79 7.45 -13.56 -4.11
C VAL A 79 8.23 -14.50 -3.21
N LEU A 80 8.13 -15.79 -3.49
CA LEU A 80 8.93 -16.80 -2.84
C LEU A 80 10.12 -17.17 -3.74
N PHE A 81 11.26 -17.49 -3.12
CA PHE A 81 12.56 -17.65 -3.80
C PHE A 81 12.95 -19.12 -4.03
N ASP A 82 12.04 -20.05 -3.73
CA ASP A 82 12.18 -21.51 -3.74
C ASP A 82 11.87 -22.20 -5.09
#